data_AF-A0A2R6EC99-F1
#
_entry.id   AF-A0A2R6EC99-F1
#
_cell.length_a   1.000
_cell.length_b   1.000
_cell.length_c   1.000
_cell.angle_alpha   90.00
_cell.angle_beta   90.00
_cell.angle_gamma   90.00
#
_symmetry.space_group_name_H-M   'P 1'
#
loop_
_entity.id
_entity.type
_entity.pdbx_description
1 polymer ?
#
loop_
_entity_poly.entity_id
_entity_poly.type
_entity_poly.pdbx_seq_one_letter_code
_entity_poly.pdbx_strand_id
1 'polypeptide(L)'
;MTAGTDDRGVSEFAGVAILVSMTVLVTASVGLFVLVAETDTGGPPEANFSFQHIDGSSVLIVTHDRGSEIDAGNLSLRSQDASARWHELAGTNETTPVGPGDTVQLSTNSAYGNETVLETWDG
;
A
#
# COMPACT_ATOMS: atom_id res chain seq x y z
N MET A 1 32.11 -34.39 53.65
CA MET A 1 33.12 -33.68 52.86
C MET A 1 33.39 -34.58 51.66
N THR A 2 33.07 -34.28 50.41
CA THR A 2 32.76 -33.01 49.74
C THR A 2 31.95 -33.35 48.49
N ALA A 3 30.95 -32.53 48.19
CA ALA A 3 30.18 -32.57 46.95
C ALA A 3 31.02 -32.07 45.76
N GLY A 4 30.70 -32.56 44.57
CA GLY A 4 30.95 -31.83 43.32
C GLY A 4 32.23 -32.22 42.58
N THR A 5 32.06 -32.97 41.49
CA THR A 5 32.79 -32.69 40.26
C THR A 5 31.86 -33.01 39.09
N ASP A 6 31.07 -32.00 38.76
CA ASP A 6 30.03 -31.88 37.74
C ASP A 6 30.56 -31.85 36.28
N ASP A 7 31.74 -32.41 35.98
CA ASP A 7 32.49 -31.99 34.79
C ASP A 7 33.07 -33.14 33.94
N ARG A 8 32.27 -34.18 33.64
CA ARG A 8 32.71 -35.28 32.75
C ARG A 8 31.78 -35.44 31.55
N GLY A 9 31.81 -34.41 30.72
CA GLY A 9 31.23 -34.40 29.39
C GLY A 9 29.75 -34.11 29.43
N VAL A 10 29.39 -32.86 29.17
CA VAL A 10 28.19 -32.61 28.34
C VAL A 10 28.31 -33.62 27.19
N SER A 11 27.49 -34.68 27.23
CA SER A 11 27.59 -35.82 26.32
C SER A 11 27.74 -35.27 24.91
N GLU A 12 28.66 -35.79 24.10
CA GLU A 12 28.84 -35.37 22.70
C GLU A 12 27.49 -35.17 22.00
N PHE A 13 26.54 -36.07 22.29
CA PHE A 13 25.16 -36.00 21.85
C PHE A 13 24.34 -34.85 22.47
N ALA A 14 24.48 -34.60 23.77
CA ALA A 14 23.82 -33.49 24.45
C ALA A 14 24.30 -32.13 23.93
N GLY A 15 25.60 -31.97 23.66
CA GLY A 15 26.16 -30.75 23.06
C GLY A 15 25.59 -30.50 21.67
N VAL A 16 25.52 -31.56 20.84
CA VAL A 16 24.90 -31.49 19.51
C VAL A 16 23.40 -31.20 19.60
N ALA A 17 22.67 -31.86 20.51
CA ALA A 17 21.25 -31.63 20.69
C ALA A 17 20.94 -30.17 21.08
N ILE A 18 21.76 -29.58 21.96
CA ILE A 18 21.64 -28.16 22.34
C ILE A 18 21.92 -27.27 21.14
N LEU A 19 22.99 -27.53 20.39
CA LEU A 19 23.36 -26.74 19.22
C LEU A 19 22.26 -26.77 18.14
N VAL A 20 21.76 -27.95 17.80
CA VAL A 20 20.68 -28.12 16.82
C VAL A 20 19.40 -27.44 17.30
N SER A 21 19.03 -27.60 18.57
CA SER A 21 17.83 -26.95 19.13
C SER A 21 17.92 -25.43 19.03
N MET A 22 19.10 -24.86 19.32
CA MET A 22 19.31 -23.42 19.22
C MET A 22 19.25 -22.93 17.77
N THR A 23 19.84 -23.68 16.83
CA THR A 23 19.74 -23.37 15.39
C THR A 23 18.28 -23.39 14.93
N VAL A 24 17.52 -24.43 15.27
CA VAL A 24 16.10 -24.53 14.91
C VAL A 24 15.31 -23.36 15.48
N LEU A 25 15.56 -22.99 16.75
CA LEU A 25 14.89 -21.86 17.38
C LEU A 25 15.20 -20.53 16.67
N VAL A 26 16.47 -20.27 16.34
CA VAL A 26 16.87 -19.05 15.61
C VAL A 26 16.26 -19.02 14.21
N THR A 27 16.35 -20.12 13.46
CA THR A 27 15.77 -20.23 12.12
C THR A 27 14.25 -20.09 12.15
N ALA A 28 13.56 -20.72 13.10
CA ALA A 28 12.13 -20.60 13.26
C ALA A 28 11.72 -19.18 13.64
N SER A 29 12.47 -18.51 14.52
CA SER A 29 12.17 -17.13 14.93
C SER A 29 12.31 -16.15 13.77
N VAL A 30 13.36 -16.26 12.95
CA VAL A 30 13.55 -15.41 11.76
C VAL A 30 12.54 -15.76 10.67
N GLY A 31 12.26 -17.05 10.43
CA GLY A 31 11.26 -17.50 9.45
C GLY A 31 9.83 -17.07 9.80
N LEU A 32 9.46 -17.13 11.08
CA LEU A 32 8.18 -16.62 11.58
C LEU A 32 8.11 -15.10 11.52
N PHE A 33 9.22 -14.38 11.75
CA PHE A 33 9.25 -12.93 11.60
C PHE A 33 8.95 -12.50 10.16
N VAL A 34 9.44 -13.22 9.15
CA VAL A 34 9.10 -12.97 7.74
C VAL A 34 7.62 -13.23 7.48
N LEU A 35 7.07 -14.35 7.94
CA LEU A 35 5.65 -14.69 7.75
C LEU A 35 4.69 -13.74 8.50
N VAL A 36 5.09 -13.25 9.68
CA VAL A 36 4.31 -12.31 10.49
C VAL A 36 4.45 -10.88 9.98
N ALA A 37 5.58 -10.51 9.37
CA ALA A 37 5.76 -9.21 8.71
C ALA A 37 4.82 -9.00 7.52
N GLU A 38 4.20 -10.06 6.99
CA GLU A 38 3.15 -9.95 5.96
C GLU A 38 1.75 -9.64 6.54
N THR A 39 1.64 -9.38 7.85
CA THR A 39 0.38 -9.00 8.50
C THR A 39 0.37 -7.58 9.08
N ASP A 40 1.20 -6.68 8.54
CA ASP A 40 0.91 -5.25 8.65
C ASP A 40 -0.40 -4.98 7.90
N THR A 41 -1.50 -4.96 8.64
CA THR A 41 -2.85 -4.56 8.19
C THR A 41 -2.93 -3.03 7.97
N GLY A 42 -1.80 -2.43 7.62
CA GLY A 42 -1.61 -1.02 7.26
C GLY A 42 -0.86 -0.88 5.93
N GLY A 43 -0.74 -1.96 5.15
CA GLY A 43 -0.41 -1.84 3.72
C GLY A 43 -1.43 -0.92 3.03
N PRO A 44 -1.03 -0.16 1.99
CA PRO A 44 -1.98 0.65 1.23
C PRO A 44 -3.15 -0.26 0.84
N PRO A 45 -4.42 0.20 0.95
CA PRO A 45 -5.56 -0.63 0.64
C PRO A 45 -5.31 -1.31 -0.71
N GLU A 46 -5.56 -2.62 -0.81
CA GLU A 46 -5.39 -3.39 -2.05
C GLU A 46 -6.45 -2.97 -3.08
N ALA A 47 -6.49 -1.69 -3.43
CA ALA A 47 -7.38 -1.06 -4.36
C ALA A 47 -6.59 -0.68 -5.60
N ASN A 48 -7.00 -1.24 -6.73
CA ASN A 48 -6.45 -0.87 -8.03
C ASN A 48 -7.33 0.21 -8.65
N PHE A 49 -6.71 1.27 -9.16
CA PHE A 49 -7.39 2.34 -9.87
C PHE A 49 -6.87 2.43 -11.30
N SER A 50 -7.79 2.63 -12.25
CA SER A 50 -7.46 2.94 -13.64
C SER A 50 -7.73 4.42 -13.94
N PHE A 51 -6.89 4.99 -14.81
CA PHE A 51 -6.88 6.40 -15.16
C PHE A 51 -7.05 6.54 -16.67
N GLN A 52 -8.17 7.09 -17.12
CA GLN A 52 -8.46 7.28 -18.53
C GLN A 52 -8.54 8.76 -18.87
N HIS A 53 -7.65 9.23 -19.75
CA HIS A 53 -7.68 10.59 -20.27
C HIS A 53 -8.54 10.63 -21.53
N ILE A 54 -9.50 11.55 -21.59
CA ILE A 54 -10.31 11.79 -22.79
C ILE A 54 -9.67 12.92 -23.59
N ASP A 55 -9.03 12.55 -24.69
CA ASP A 55 -8.45 13.48 -25.65
C ASP A 55 -9.52 14.45 -26.19
N GLY A 56 -9.20 15.74 -26.20
CA GLY A 56 -10.07 16.80 -26.72
C GLY A 56 -11.12 17.36 -25.73
N SER A 57 -11.27 16.79 -24.53
CA SER A 57 -12.14 17.36 -23.47
C SER A 57 -11.41 17.65 -22.16
N SER A 58 -10.11 17.32 -22.08
CA SER A 58 -9.28 17.48 -20.88
C SER A 58 -9.96 16.91 -19.62
N VAL A 59 -10.60 15.75 -19.77
CA VAL A 59 -11.26 15.02 -18.68
C VAL A 59 -10.41 13.80 -18.33
N LEU A 60 -10.15 13.62 -17.04
CA LEU A 60 -9.58 12.41 -16.47
C LEU A 60 -10.70 11.64 -15.76
N ILE A 61 -10.93 10.39 -16.17
CA ILE A 61 -11.82 9.46 -15.50
C ILE A 61 -10.96 8.55 -14.63
N VAL A 62 -11.26 8.51 -13.34
CA VAL A 62 -10.63 7.60 -12.38
C VAL A 62 -11.65 6.55 -11.97
N THR A 63 -11.29 5.27 -12.10
CA THR A 63 -12.17 4.13 -11.81
C THR A 63 -11.53 3.24 -10.77
N HIS A 64 -12.28 2.86 -9.74
CA HIS A 64 -11.88 1.80 -8.80
C HIS A 64 -12.09 0.44 -9.48
N ASP A 65 -11.02 -0.25 -9.87
CA ASP A 65 -11.07 -1.47 -10.70
C ASP A 65 -11.34 -2.72 -9.85
N ARG A 66 -10.58 -2.89 -8.76
CA ARG A 66 -10.64 -4.04 -7.86
C ARG A 66 -10.18 -3.63 -6.47
N GLY A 67 -10.57 -4.40 -5.46
CA GLY A 67 -10.11 -4.20 -4.09
C GLY A 67 -11.23 -4.14 -3.08
N SER A 68 -10.84 -3.86 -1.84
CA SER A 68 -11.77 -3.59 -0.75
C SER A 68 -12.41 -2.21 -0.91
N GLU A 69 -13.63 -2.06 -0.40
CA GLU A 69 -14.30 -0.77 -0.37
C GLU A 69 -13.58 0.20 0.58
N ILE A 70 -13.51 1.47 0.18
CA ILE A 70 -12.84 2.53 0.95
C ILE A 70 -13.80 3.70 1.08
N ASP A 71 -13.92 4.28 2.27
CA ASP A 71 -14.70 5.48 2.49
C ASP A 71 -14.20 6.64 1.61
N ALA A 72 -15.12 7.34 0.94
CA ALA A 72 -14.82 8.44 0.04
C ALA A 72 -14.05 9.61 0.70
N GLY A 73 -14.11 9.74 2.02
CA GLY A 73 -13.32 10.69 2.81
C GLY A 73 -11.85 10.30 2.97
N ASN A 74 -11.54 9.01 2.86
CA ASN A 74 -10.19 8.47 2.96
C ASN A 74 -9.48 8.37 1.58
N LEU A 75 -10.19 8.64 0.50
CA LEU A 75 -9.64 8.67 -0.86
C LEU A 75 -9.32 10.10 -1.28
N SER A 76 -8.04 10.37 -1.54
CA SER A 76 -7.58 11.65 -2.09
C SER A 76 -6.82 11.44 -3.37
N LEU A 77 -7.27 12.11 -4.43
CA LEU A 77 -6.63 12.15 -5.73
C LEU A 77 -5.70 13.36 -5.75
N ARG A 78 -4.42 13.12 -6.03
CA ARG A 78 -3.40 14.17 -6.17
C ARG A 78 -2.81 14.12 -7.56
N SER A 79 -2.63 15.31 -8.13
CA SER A 79 -1.86 15.55 -9.34
C SER A 79 -0.75 16.55 -9.00
N GLN A 80 0.14 16.79 -9.96
CA GLN A 80 1.27 17.73 -9.85
C GLN A 80 0.85 19.12 -9.34
N ASP A 81 -0.33 19.62 -9.73
CA ASP A 81 -0.73 21.01 -9.47
C ASP A 81 -1.92 21.16 -8.49
N ALA A 82 -2.58 20.08 -8.08
CA ALA A 82 -3.67 20.15 -7.09
C ALA A 82 -4.05 18.78 -6.48
N SER A 83 -4.94 18.81 -5.48
CA SER A 83 -5.51 17.62 -4.84
C SER A 83 -7.00 17.79 -4.57
N ALA A 84 -7.78 16.72 -4.72
CA ALA A 84 -9.20 16.67 -4.37
C ALA A 84 -9.52 15.35 -3.64
N ARG A 85 -10.55 15.34 -2.80
CA ARG A 85 -11.08 14.10 -2.19
C ARG A 85 -12.15 13.47 -3.07
N TRP A 86 -12.29 12.15 -3.00
CA TRP A 86 -13.27 11.41 -3.81
C TRP A 86 -14.69 11.91 -3.58
N HIS A 87 -15.09 12.11 -2.32
CA HIS A 87 -16.44 12.58 -2.00
C HIS A 87 -16.75 13.98 -2.57
N GLU A 88 -15.74 14.86 -2.66
CA GLU A 88 -15.87 16.20 -3.25
C GLU A 88 -16.12 16.10 -4.76
N LEU A 89 -15.43 15.17 -5.43
CA LEU A 89 -15.56 14.93 -6.86
C LEU A 89 -16.85 14.19 -7.22
N ALA A 90 -17.28 13.25 -6.38
CA ALA A 90 -18.49 12.47 -6.57
C ALA A 90 -19.75 13.20 -6.09
N GLY A 91 -19.62 14.28 -5.31
CA GLY A 91 -20.75 14.96 -4.66
C GLY A 91 -21.44 14.09 -3.61
N THR A 92 -20.68 13.21 -2.94
CA THR A 92 -21.19 12.25 -1.95
C THR A 92 -20.70 12.59 -0.55
N ASN A 93 -21.18 11.86 0.47
CA ASN A 93 -20.69 12.03 1.84
C ASN A 93 -19.33 11.34 2.03
N GLU A 94 -18.54 11.81 2.99
CA GLU A 94 -17.23 11.24 3.33
C GLU A 94 -17.30 9.75 3.72
N THR A 95 -18.40 9.31 4.32
CA THR A 95 -18.62 7.93 4.75
C THR A 95 -19.25 7.05 3.66
N THR A 96 -19.35 7.54 2.43
CA THR A 96 -19.88 6.75 1.33
C THR A 96 -18.82 5.73 0.92
N PRO A 97 -19.10 4.43 0.96
CA PRO A 97 -18.14 3.43 0.51
C PRO A 97 -17.94 3.56 -1.01
N VAL A 98 -16.68 3.48 -1.44
CA VAL A 98 -16.27 3.46 -2.85
C VAL A 98 -15.72 2.08 -3.14
N GLY A 99 -16.35 1.38 -4.07
CA GLY A 99 -16.03 0.00 -4.41
C GLY A 99 -15.70 -0.21 -5.89
N PRO A 100 -15.40 -1.46 -6.29
CA PRO A 100 -15.15 -1.81 -7.69
C PRO A 100 -16.28 -1.38 -8.64
N GLY A 101 -15.92 -0.60 -9.66
CA GLY A 101 -16.83 -0.03 -10.65
C GLY A 101 -17.19 1.43 -10.41
N ASP A 102 -16.91 1.99 -9.23
CA ASP A 102 -17.13 3.41 -8.96
C ASP A 102 -16.15 4.28 -9.74
N THR A 103 -16.66 5.40 -10.27
CA THR A 103 -15.87 6.33 -11.09
C THR A 103 -16.08 7.77 -10.65
N VAL A 104 -15.02 8.56 -10.77
CA VAL A 104 -15.07 10.03 -10.65
C VAL A 104 -14.42 10.68 -11.85
N GLN A 105 -14.97 11.83 -12.24
CA GLN A 105 -14.46 12.63 -13.34
C GLN A 105 -13.77 13.87 -12.80
N LEU A 106 -12.52 14.06 -13.19
CA LEU A 106 -11.79 15.30 -12.99
C LEU A 106 -11.81 16.04 -14.32
N SER A 107 -12.61 17.10 -14.40
CA SER A 107 -12.43 18.09 -15.44
C SER A 107 -11.23 18.95 -15.07
N THR A 108 -10.16 18.89 -15.87
CA THR A 108 -8.97 19.74 -15.67
C THR A 108 -9.28 21.25 -15.78
N ASN A 109 -10.49 21.60 -16.19
CA ASN A 109 -10.97 22.96 -16.37
C ASN A 109 -11.18 23.78 -15.08
N SER A 110 -10.78 23.25 -13.92
CA SER A 110 -10.54 24.01 -12.70
C SER A 110 -9.13 23.67 -12.19
N ALA A 111 -8.18 24.57 -12.49
CA ALA A 111 -6.77 24.56 -12.09
C ALA A 111 -5.79 23.55 -12.75
N TYR A 112 -6.19 22.76 -13.76
CA TYR A 112 -5.27 21.88 -14.51
C TYR A 112 -5.33 22.09 -16.04
N GLY A 113 -5.98 23.15 -16.49
CA GLY A 113 -6.29 23.45 -17.89
C GLY A 113 -5.42 24.54 -18.51
N ASN A 114 -4.32 24.92 -17.85
CA ASN A 114 -3.37 25.94 -18.33
C ASN A 114 -2.01 25.23 -18.47
N GLU A 115 -1.33 25.14 -19.61
CA GLU A 115 -1.29 26.00 -20.78
C GLU A 115 -0.95 25.16 -22.01
N THR A 116 -1.69 25.36 -23.10
CA THR A 116 -1.13 25.17 -24.44
C THR A 116 -1.57 26.36 -25.28
N VAL A 117 -0.72 27.39 -25.34
CA VAL A 117 -0.76 28.41 -26.39
C VAL A 117 0.66 28.70 -26.83
N LEU A 118 1.00 28.26 -28.04
CA LEU A 118 2.00 28.90 -28.88
C LEU A 118 1.31 29.10 -30.25
N GLU A 119 0.60 30.21 -30.39
CA GLU A 119 0.11 30.67 -31.69
C GLU A 119 1.24 31.39 -32.44
N THR A 120 1.39 31.01 -33.71
CA THR A 120 2.34 31.49 -34.72
C THR A 120 2.25 32.99 -34.99
N TRP A 121 3.39 33.64 -35.28
CA TRP A 121 3.41 34.94 -35.95
C TRP A 121 4.07 34.82 -37.34
N ASP A 122 3.29 35.11 -38.38
CA ASP A 122 3.72 35.29 -39.77
C ASP A 122 4.05 36.77 -39.99
N GLY A 123 5.21 37.03 -40.58
CA GLY A 123 5.64 38.32 -41.09
C GLY A 123 6.70 38.14 -42.15
#